data_AF-A0A9Q3HYQ1-F1
#
_entry.id   AF-A0A9Q3HYQ1-F1
#
_cell.length_a   1.000
_cell.length_b   1.000
_cell.length_c   1.000
_cell.angle_alpha   90.00
_cell.angle_beta   90.00
_cell.angle_gamma   90.00
#
_symmetry.space_group_name_H-M   'P 1'
#
loop_
_entity.id
_entity.type
_entity.pdbx_description
1 polymer ?
#
loop_
_entity_poly.entity_id
_entity_poly.type
_entity_poly.pdbx_seq_one_letter_code
_entity_poly.pdbx_strand_id
1 'polypeptide(L)'
;MGKNSVKVRLKQEFSRKHPVLPVSLVKPYFQTEEDKFAPRNNTYALQDIVEVEDSPGPVKNIIKARKIILNGKDQRQYLVRFENKTADKDKWFAEDAIPDGNIHLIRLANSRRADVSL
;
A
#
# COMPACT_ATOMS: atom_id res chain seq x y z
N MET A 1 -1.82 -6.77 -48.21
CA MET A 1 -2.19 -7.28 -46.87
C MET A 1 -3.48 -6.57 -46.46
N GLY A 2 -4.56 -7.32 -46.21
CA GLY A 2 -5.86 -6.72 -45.89
C GLY A 2 -5.88 -6.09 -44.49
N LYS A 3 -6.84 -5.19 -44.23
CA LYS A 3 -7.00 -4.46 -42.96
C LYS A 3 -7.04 -5.38 -41.73
N ASN A 4 -7.47 -6.63 -41.90
CA ASN A 4 -7.59 -7.64 -40.84
C ASN A 4 -6.64 -8.84 -41.03
N SER A 5 -5.48 -8.66 -41.68
CA SER A 5 -4.52 -9.76 -41.86
C SER A 5 -3.68 -10.01 -40.60
N VAL A 6 -3.56 -11.28 -40.19
CA VAL A 6 -2.69 -11.72 -39.08
C VAL A 6 -1.46 -12.43 -39.64
N LYS A 7 -0.26 -12.01 -39.22
CA LYS A 7 1.01 -12.66 -39.58
C LYS A 7 1.42 -13.65 -38.50
N VAL A 8 1.52 -14.93 -38.85
CA VAL A 8 1.91 -16.00 -37.92
C VAL A 8 3.36 -16.42 -38.23
N ARG A 9 4.22 -16.48 -37.21
CA ARG A 9 5.55 -17.12 -37.32
C ARG A 9 5.46 -18.52 -36.74
N LEU A 10 5.61 -19.54 -37.59
CA LEU A 10 5.63 -20.94 -37.16
C LEU A 10 7.03 -21.33 -36.69
N LYS A 11 7.12 -22.11 -35.61
CA LYS A 11 8.39 -22.74 -35.18
C LYS A 11 8.78 -23.87 -36.15
N GLN A 12 10.07 -24.20 -36.22
CA GLN A 12 10.64 -25.15 -37.20
C GLN A 12 9.92 -26.51 -37.23
N GLU A 13 9.44 -26.98 -36.08
CA GLU A 13 8.68 -28.23 -35.90
C GLU A 13 7.30 -28.22 -36.58
N PHE A 14 6.73 -27.04 -36.84
CA PHE A 14 5.41 -26.85 -37.44
C PHE A 14 5.47 -26.31 -38.87
N SER A 15 6.67 -26.14 -39.43
CA SER A 15 6.90 -25.64 -40.80
C SER A 15 6.29 -26.53 -41.89
N ARG A 16 6.16 -27.84 -41.64
CA ARG A 16 5.68 -28.83 -42.62
C ARG A 16 4.19 -29.17 -42.46
N LYS A 17 3.53 -28.69 -41.40
CA LYS A 17 2.09 -28.92 -41.17
C LYS A 17 1.31 -27.75 -41.75
N HIS A 18 0.19 -28.03 -42.43
CA HIS A 18 -0.73 -26.96 -42.82
C HIS A 18 -1.23 -26.28 -41.53
N PRO A 19 -1.12 -24.95 -41.38
CA PRO A 19 -1.66 -24.28 -40.21
C PRO A 19 -3.17 -24.50 -40.19
N VAL A 20 -3.65 -25.26 -39.22
CA VAL A 20 -5.08 -25.42 -38.93
C VAL A 20 -5.37 -24.50 -37.76
N LEU A 21 -5.86 -23.31 -38.07
CA LEU A 21 -6.36 -22.41 -37.04
C LEU A 21 -7.80 -22.85 -36.73
N PRO A 22 -8.14 -23.12 -35.46
CA PRO A 22 -9.54 -23.29 -35.11
C PRO A 22 -10.24 -21.98 -35.46
N VAL A 23 -11.25 -22.05 -36.32
CA VAL A 23 -12.05 -20.91 -36.81
C VAL A 23 -12.72 -20.13 -35.67
N SER A 24 -12.72 -20.66 -34.44
CA SER A 24 -13.17 -19.96 -33.22
C SER A 24 -12.21 -18.88 -32.70
N LEU A 25 -10.96 -18.80 -33.17
CA LEU A 25 -9.99 -17.78 -32.76
C LEU A 25 -10.11 -16.46 -33.54
N VAL A 26 -10.87 -16.44 -34.64
CA VAL A 26 -11.09 -15.22 -35.41
C VAL A 26 -12.38 -14.56 -34.92
N LYS A 27 -12.27 -13.78 -33.85
CA LYS A 27 -13.35 -12.85 -33.48
C LYS A 27 -13.25 -11.62 -34.38
N PRO A 28 -14.27 -11.31 -35.21
CA PRO A 28 -14.31 -10.04 -35.91
C PRO A 28 -14.44 -8.92 -34.86
N TYR A 29 -13.45 -8.03 -34.81
CA TYR A 29 -13.58 -6.78 -34.08
C TYR A 29 -14.38 -5.82 -34.97
N PHE A 30 -15.64 -5.58 -34.61
CA PHE A 30 -16.43 -4.52 -35.21
C PHE A 30 -16.02 -3.17 -34.62
N GLN A 31 -16.12 -2.11 -35.42
CA GLN A 31 -16.04 -0.76 -34.85
C GLN A 31 -17.19 -0.59 -33.87
N THR A 32 -16.90 -0.07 -32.68
CA THR A 32 -17.92 0.21 -31.68
C THR A 32 -18.88 1.26 -32.23
N GLU A 33 -20.16 0.93 -32.34
CA GLU A 33 -21.21 1.91 -32.61
C GLU A 33 -21.37 2.81 -31.38
N GLU A 34 -21.01 4.09 -31.50
CA GLU A 34 -21.06 5.05 -30.40
C GLU A 34 -22.49 5.23 -29.88
N ASP A 35 -23.49 5.20 -30.77
CA ASP A 35 -24.91 5.38 -30.43
C ASP A 35 -25.48 4.25 -29.56
N LYS A 36 -25.01 3.01 -29.75
CA LYS A 36 -25.45 1.85 -28.94
C LYS A 36 -24.73 1.76 -27.59
N PHE A 37 -23.57 2.42 -27.46
CA PHE A 37 -22.71 2.31 -26.28
C PHE A 37 -22.24 3.68 -25.77
N ALA A 38 -23.17 4.65 -25.72
CA ALA A 38 -22.96 6.01 -25.25
C ALA A 38 -22.14 6.17 -23.94
N PRO A 39 -22.31 5.35 -22.87
CA PRO A 39 -21.59 5.57 -21.61
C PRO A 39 -20.09 5.26 -21.64
N ARG A 40 -19.53 4.72 -22.73
CA ARG A 40 -18.10 4.40 -22.81
C ARG A 40 -17.17 5.61 -22.96
N ASN A 41 -17.70 6.74 -23.43
CA ASN A 41 -16.95 7.97 -23.61
C ASN A 41 -16.98 8.87 -22.37
N ASN A 42 -17.63 8.44 -21.28
CA ASN A 42 -17.52 9.12 -20.00
C ASN A 42 -16.15 8.82 -19.40
N THR A 43 -15.20 9.73 -19.62
CA THR A 43 -14.04 9.86 -18.73
C THR A 43 -14.55 10.18 -17.35
N TYR A 44 -14.79 9.16 -16.54
CA TYR A 44 -14.97 9.34 -15.10
C TYR A 44 -13.68 9.98 -14.58
N ALA A 45 -13.79 11.17 -13.98
CA ALA A 45 -12.68 11.76 -13.27
C ALA A 45 -12.22 10.74 -12.23
N LEU A 46 -10.94 10.32 -12.31
CA LEU A 46 -10.34 9.53 -11.26
C LEU A 46 -10.45 10.38 -9.99
N GLN A 47 -11.20 9.90 -9.00
CA GLN A 47 -11.21 10.54 -7.70
C GLN A 47 -9.81 10.34 -7.10
N ASP A 48 -9.17 11.43 -6.70
CA ASP A 48 -7.93 11.37 -5.94
C ASP A 48 -8.19 10.54 -4.67
N ILE A 49 -7.32 9.55 -4.45
CA ILE A 49 -7.35 8.74 -3.23
C ILE A 49 -6.92 9.68 -2.11
N VAL A 50 -7.88 10.19 -1.34
CA VAL A 50 -7.57 10.92 -0.11
C VAL A 50 -6.95 9.91 0.85
N GLU A 51 -5.64 9.98 1.05
CA GLU A 51 -4.99 9.29 2.16
C GLU A 51 -5.64 9.82 3.43
N VAL A 52 -6.50 9.00 4.04
CA VAL A 52 -7.08 9.30 5.35
C VAL A 52 -5.90 9.41 6.29
N GLU A 53 -5.58 10.64 6.71
CA GLU A 53 -4.60 10.87 7.77
C GLU A 53 -5.03 9.98 8.94
N ASP A 54 -4.26 8.92 9.15
CA ASP A 54 -4.54 7.85 10.10
C ASP A 54 -4.31 8.47 11.48
N SER A 55 -5.32 9.20 11.96
CA SER A 55 -5.24 9.95 13.21
C SER A 55 -4.75 8.98 14.29
N PRO A 56 -3.73 9.38 15.07
CA PRO A 56 -3.19 8.50 16.09
C PRO A 56 -4.32 8.23 17.08
N GLY A 57 -4.81 6.99 17.08
CA GLY A 57 -5.83 6.54 18.02
C GLY A 57 -5.31 6.56 19.46
N PRO A 58 -6.12 6.12 20.43
CA PRO A 58 -5.68 6.08 21.83
C PRO A 58 -4.39 5.24 21.99
N VAL A 59 -3.49 5.73 22.83
CA VAL A 59 -2.20 5.09 23.10
C VAL A 59 -2.39 3.92 24.07
N LYS A 60 -1.93 2.73 23.68
CA LYS A 60 -1.94 1.56 24.55
C LYS A 60 -0.76 1.60 25.52
N ASN A 61 0.45 1.68 24.97
CA ASN A 61 1.69 1.72 25.74
C ASN A 61 2.89 2.19 24.91
N ILE A 62 3.94 2.63 25.62
CA ILE A 62 5.27 2.91 25.04
C ILE A 62 6.13 1.67 25.21
N ILE A 63 6.74 1.20 24.12
CA ILE A 63 7.56 -0.03 24.10
C ILE A 63 9.03 0.29 24.30
N LYS A 64 9.54 1.27 23.57
CA LYS A 64 10.97 1.60 23.51
C LYS A 64 11.20 3.10 23.58
N ALA A 65 12.40 3.47 23.99
CA ALA A 65 12.90 4.83 23.93
C ALA A 65 14.23 4.82 23.18
N ARG A 66 14.48 5.86 22.37
CA ARG A 66 15.76 6.10 21.71
C ARG A 66 16.15 7.57 21.82
N LYS A 67 17.44 7.85 21.76
CA LYS A 67 17.97 9.22 21.64
C LYS A 67 18.38 9.44 20.19
N ILE A 68 17.95 10.56 19.61
CA ILE A 68 18.30 10.97 18.26
C ILE A 68 18.85 12.41 18.29
N ILE A 69 19.63 12.77 17.29
CA ILE A 69 20.07 14.15 17.08
C ILE A 69 19.28 14.67 15.88
N LEU A 70 18.37 15.61 16.11
CA LEU A 70 17.60 16.26 15.06
C LEU A 70 17.94 17.75 15.06
N ASN A 71 18.36 18.29 13.93
CA ASN A 71 18.77 19.70 13.79
C ASN A 71 19.85 20.12 14.81
N GLY A 72 20.81 19.24 15.09
CA GLY A 72 21.89 19.48 16.05
C GLY A 72 21.45 19.48 17.53
N LYS A 73 20.19 19.15 17.82
CA LYS A 73 19.67 19.03 19.18
C LYS A 73 19.43 17.57 19.54
N ASP A 74 19.85 17.21 20.74
CA ASP A 74 19.53 15.93 21.34
C ASP A 74 18.03 15.86 21.67
N GLN A 75 17.32 14.92 21.07
CA GLN A 75 15.90 14.67 21.33
C GLN A 75 15.66 13.20 21.68
N ARG A 76 14.74 12.95 22.61
CA ARG A 76 14.26 11.59 22.91
C ARG A 76 13.03 11.29 22.09
N GLN A 77 12.98 10.09 21.55
CA GLN A 77 11.81 9.55 20.87
C GLN A 77 11.37 8.26 21.54
N TYR A 78 10.07 8.03 21.49
CA TYR A 78 9.42 6.88 22.10
C TYR A 78 8.61 6.12 21.06
N LEU A 79 8.73 4.80 21.05
CA LEU A 79 7.97 3.92 20.15
C LEU A 79 6.62 3.65 20.80
N VAL A 80 5.57 4.19 20.20
CA VAL A 80 4.21 4.16 20.70
C VAL A 80 3.41 3.08 19.98
N ARG A 81 2.74 2.24 20.77
CA ARG A 81 1.74 1.29 20.30
C ARG A 81 0.35 1.81 20.60
N PHE A 82 -0.50 1.77 19.59
CA PHE A 82 -1.88 2.23 19.67
C PHE A 82 -2.83 1.09 20.07
N GLU A 83 -3.93 1.44 20.71
CA GLU A 83 -5.01 0.49 20.94
C GLU A 83 -5.61 0.04 19.62
N ASN A 84 -5.97 -1.25 19.55
CA ASN A 84 -6.63 -1.87 18.39
C ASN A 84 -5.84 -1.77 17.06
N LYS A 85 -4.57 -1.37 17.08
CA LYS A 85 -3.67 -1.40 15.91
C LYS A 85 -2.62 -2.50 16.09
N THR A 86 -2.22 -3.12 14.99
CA THR A 86 -1.16 -4.13 14.96
C THR A 86 0.22 -3.48 15.13
N ALA A 87 1.23 -4.29 15.47
CA ALA A 87 2.60 -3.84 15.69
C ALA A 87 3.21 -3.12 14.46
N ASP A 88 2.71 -3.42 13.26
CA ASP A 88 3.16 -2.77 12.02
C ASP A 88 2.81 -1.28 11.97
N LYS A 89 1.84 -0.83 12.78
CA LYS A 89 1.43 0.57 12.89
C LYS A 89 2.11 1.30 14.06
N ASP A 90 3.05 0.67 14.76
CA ASP A 90 3.81 1.31 15.83
C ASP A 90 4.68 2.43 15.23
N LYS A 91 4.66 3.63 15.84
CA LYS A 91 5.37 4.81 15.32
C LYS A 91 6.21 5.50 16.40
N TRP A 92 7.29 6.15 15.98
CA TRP A 92 8.15 6.94 16.87
C TRP A 92 7.62 8.35 17.02
N PHE A 93 7.43 8.78 18.26
CA PHE A 93 6.97 10.13 18.60
C PHE A 93 7.98 10.85 19.50
N ALA A 94 8.02 12.17 19.39
CA ALA A 94 8.63 13.03 20.39
C ALA A 94 7.80 13.00 21.68
N GLU A 95 8.41 13.34 22.81
CA GLU A 95 7.74 13.36 24.12
C GLU A 95 6.45 14.20 24.10
N ASP A 96 6.52 15.39 23.51
CA ASP A 96 5.42 16.36 23.45
C ASP A 96 4.27 15.93 22.52
N ALA A 97 4.53 14.98 21.63
CA ALA A 97 3.57 14.55 20.61
C ALA A 97 2.75 13.31 21.02
N ILE A 98 2.93 12.82 22.25
CA ILE A 98 2.27 11.62 22.75
C ILE A 98 1.06 12.04 23.61
N PRO A 99 -0.17 11.68 23.21
CA PRO A 99 -1.35 11.85 24.06
C PRO A 99 -1.16 11.14 25.39
N ASP A 100 -1.42 11.83 26.50
CA ASP A 100 -1.25 11.32 27.88
C ASP A 100 0.14 10.71 28.16
N GLY A 101 1.18 11.23 27.47
CA GLY A 101 2.54 10.68 27.50
C GLY A 101 3.10 10.45 28.90
N ASN A 102 2.84 11.36 29.85
CA ASN A 102 3.31 11.25 31.23
C ASN A 102 2.91 9.92 31.90
N ILE A 103 1.66 9.47 31.73
CA ILE A 103 1.18 8.23 32.36
C ILE A 103 1.93 7.03 31.78
N HIS A 104 2.11 7.00 30.46
CA HIS A 104 2.77 5.91 29.76
C HIS A 104 4.29 5.89 30.01
N LEU A 105 4.92 7.06 30.16
CA LEU A 105 6.35 7.19 30.47
C LEU A 105 6.66 6.75 31.90
N ILE A 106 5.83 7.10 32.87
CA ILE A 106 5.97 6.62 34.25
C ILE A 106 5.85 5.09 34.29
N ARG A 107 4.89 4.52 33.57
CA ARG A 107 4.72 3.06 33.46
C ARG A 107 5.96 2.38 32.86
N LEU A 108 6.54 2.96 31.81
CA LEU A 108 7.78 2.49 31.19
C LEU A 108 8.98 2.57 32.15
N ALA A 109 9.09 3.65 32.93
CA ALA A 109 10.16 3.80 33.90
C ALA A 109 10.05 2.75 35.03
N ASN A 110 8.83 2.48 35.49
CA ASN A 110 8.58 1.49 36.54
C ASN A 110 8.84 0.05 36.05
N SER A 111 8.47 -0.28 34.80
CA SER A 111 8.75 -1.61 34.25
C SER A 111 10.26 -1.88 34.12
N ARG A 112 11.04 -0.87 33.71
CA ARG A 112 12.51 -0.99 33.62
C ARG A 112 13.19 -1.17 34.96
N ARG A 113 12.66 -0.56 36.03
CA ARG A 113 13.22 -0.72 37.38
C ARG A 113 12.98 -2.13 37.93
N ALA A 114 11.82 -2.71 37.65
CA ALA A 114 11.47 -4.07 38.09
C ALA A 114 12.36 -5.14 37.44
N ASP A 115 12.78 -4.94 36.19
CA ASP A 115 13.62 -5.88 35.44
C ASP A 115 15.08 -5.93 35.95
N VAL A 116 15.51 -4.92 36.71
CA VAL A 116 16.88 -4.82 37.26
C VAL A 116 16.96 -5.37 38.71
N SER A 117 15.83 -5.71 39.32
CA SER A 117 15.74 -6.18 40.71
C SER A 117 15.63 -7.71 40.88
N LEU A 118 16.04 -8.48 39.86
CA LEU A 118 16.14 -9.95 39.86
C LEU A 118 17.57 -10.36 39.51
#